data_AF-A0A143BAB1-F1
#
_entry.id   AF-A0A143BAB1-F1
#
_cell.length_a   1.000
_cell.length_b   1.000
_cell.length_c   1.000
_cell.angle_alpha   90.00
_cell.angle_beta   90.00
_cell.angle_gamma   90.00
#
_symmetry.space_group_name_H-M   'P 1'
#
loop_
_entity.id
_entity.type
_entity.pdbx_description
1 polymer ?
#
loop_
_entity_poly.entity_id
_entity_poly.type
_entity_poly.pdbx_seq_one_letter_code
_entity_poly.pdbx_strand_id
1 'polypeptide(L)'
;MKLSIVIPVYNEKATIREILARVLTLCSTALTNLNLTDMECCYKLFRREILRQIVIEEDRFGVEPELTAKVARLNCRIFEVGVSYAGRTYAEGKKIGWRDGFRALWCILKYNLRR
;
A
#
# COMPACT_ATOMS: atom_id res chain seq x y z
N MET A 1 25.04 -1.96 -0.05
CA MET A 1 23.84 -1.18 0.35
C MET A 1 22.75 -2.15 0.77
N LYS A 2 22.13 -1.95 1.94
CA LYS A 2 21.22 -2.93 2.56
C LYS A 2 19.76 -2.64 2.14
N LEU A 3 19.06 -3.67 1.67
CA LEU A 3 17.61 -3.68 1.37
C LEU A 3 16.80 -3.14 2.56
N SER A 4 15.98 -2.11 2.36
CA SER A 4 15.30 -1.40 3.45
C SER A 4 13.89 -1.93 3.72
N ILE A 5 13.14 -2.26 2.66
CA ILE A 5 11.74 -2.70 2.73
C ILE A 5 11.49 -3.73 1.62
N VAL A 6 10.78 -4.82 1.93
CA VAL A 6 10.25 -5.76 0.93
C VAL A 6 8.74 -5.69 0.92
N ILE A 7 8.17 -5.47 -0.27
CA ILE A 7 6.73 -5.44 -0.52
C ILE A 7 6.40 -6.59 -1.48
N PRO A 8 5.61 -7.58 -1.08
CA PRO A 8 5.05 -8.56 -1.98
C PRO A 8 4.08 -7.91 -2.94
N VAL A 9 4.12 -8.32 -4.20
CA VAL A 9 3.16 -7.90 -5.22
C VAL A 9 2.30 -9.10 -5.58
N TYR A 10 0.98 -8.96 -5.42
CA TYR A 10 0.06 -10.04 -5.75
C TYR A 10 -0.08 -10.18 -7.27
N ASN A 11 0.24 -11.38 -7.79
CA ASN A 11 0.11 -11.69 -9.21
C ASN A 11 -1.26 -12.31 -9.54
N GLU A 12 -2.34 -11.59 -9.24
CA GLU A 12 -3.71 -12.03 -9.51
C GLU A 12 -4.39 -11.16 -10.59
N LYS A 13 -4.61 -11.72 -11.78
CA LYS A 13 -5.31 -11.04 -12.88
C LYS A 13 -6.83 -11.07 -12.67
N ALA A 14 -7.34 -10.18 -11.81
CA ALA A 14 -8.78 -9.93 -11.67
C ALA A 14 -9.12 -8.51 -12.15
N THR A 15 -9.57 -8.42 -13.41
CA THR A 15 -9.52 -7.23 -14.28
C THR A 15 -10.17 -5.95 -13.71
N ILE A 16 -11.17 -6.04 -12.83
CA ILE A 16 -11.85 -4.84 -12.26
C ILE A 16 -11.15 -4.31 -10.99
N ARG A 17 -10.67 -5.21 -10.13
CA ARG A 17 -9.92 -4.82 -8.92
C ARG A 17 -8.51 -4.34 -9.26
N GLU A 18 -7.91 -4.96 -10.28
CA GLU A 18 -6.60 -4.59 -10.81
C GLU A 18 -6.60 -3.14 -11.34
N ILE A 19 -7.66 -2.73 -12.04
CA ILE A 19 -7.78 -1.35 -12.54
C ILE A 19 -7.87 -0.36 -11.37
N LEU A 20 -8.67 -0.66 -10.34
CA LEU A 20 -8.85 0.23 -9.19
C LEU A 20 -7.56 0.33 -8.36
N ALA A 21 -6.90 -0.80 -8.11
CA ALA A 21 -5.58 -0.85 -7.46
C ALA A 21 -4.52 -0.10 -8.26
N ARG A 22 -4.52 -0.23 -9.60
CA ARG A 22 -3.61 0.51 -10.49
C ARG A 22 -3.86 2.00 -10.47
N VAL A 23 -5.11 2.45 -10.44
CA VAL A 23 -5.43 3.89 -10.33
C VAL A 23 -4.93 4.44 -8.99
N LEU A 24 -5.19 3.75 -7.87
CA LEU A 24 -4.68 4.16 -6.55
C LEU A 24 -3.15 4.16 -6.50
N THR A 25 -2.52 3.14 -7.11
CA THR A 25 -1.06 3.03 -7.21
C THR A 25 -0.48 4.14 -8.08
N LEU A 26 -1.07 4.46 -9.23
CA LEU A 26 -0.65 5.58 -10.08
C LEU A 26 -0.78 6.93 -9.37
N CYS A 27 -1.87 7.16 -8.65
CA CYS A 27 -2.04 8.36 -7.83
C CYS A 27 -0.97 8.43 -6.72
N SER A 28 -0.68 7.30 -6.05
CA SER A 28 0.37 7.23 -5.04
C SER A 28 1.75 7.47 -5.65
N THR A 29 2.09 6.84 -6.77
CA THR A 29 3.36 7.01 -7.48
C THR A 29 3.57 8.47 -7.90
N ALA A 30 2.53 9.11 -8.44
CA ALA A 30 2.59 10.52 -8.84
C ALA A 30 2.86 11.47 -7.65
N LEU A 31 2.37 11.12 -6.46
CA LEU A 31 2.45 11.98 -5.28
C LEU A 31 3.66 11.67 -4.37
N THR A 32 4.06 10.40 -4.29
CA THR A 32 5.18 9.91 -3.47
C THR A 32 6.50 9.81 -4.22
N ASN A 33 6.47 9.80 -5.56
CA ASN A 33 7.59 9.45 -6.42
C ASN A 33 8.16 8.04 -6.16
N LEU A 34 7.38 7.14 -5.54
CA LEU A 34 7.72 5.72 -5.40
C LEU A 34 7.10 4.93 -6.55
N ASN A 35 7.91 4.20 -7.32
CA ASN A 35 7.41 3.33 -8.37
C ASN A 35 7.02 1.96 -7.79
N LEU A 36 5.85 1.88 -7.15
CA LEU A 36 5.28 0.65 -6.62
C LEU A 36 4.28 0.06 -7.62
N THR A 37 4.18 -1.27 -7.65
CA THR A 37 3.24 -2.03 -8.47
C THR A 37 1.97 -2.38 -7.69
N ASP A 38 2.08 -2.60 -6.38
CA ASP A 38 0.95 -2.88 -5.49
C ASP A 38 1.13 -2.23 -4.11
N MET A 39 0.51 -1.05 -3.93
CA MET A 39 0.59 -0.29 -2.69
C MET A 39 -0.28 -0.86 -1.56
N GLU A 40 -1.41 -1.48 -1.92
CA GLU A 40 -2.46 -1.97 -1.00
C GLU A 40 -2.18 -3.37 -0.46
N CYS A 41 -0.98 -3.91 -0.71
CA CYS A 41 -0.55 -5.16 -0.13
C CYS A 41 -0.34 -5.04 1.39
N CYS A 42 -1.23 -5.67 2.17
CA CYS A 42 -1.15 -5.71 3.65
C CYS A 42 -0.03 -6.59 4.23
N TYR A 43 0.92 -7.03 3.41
CA TYR A 43 2.05 -7.84 3.86
C TYR A 43 3.33 -7.09 3.49
N LYS A 44 4.10 -6.59 4.46
CA LYS A 44 5.29 -5.77 4.20
C LYS A 44 6.37 -6.10 5.23
N LEU A 45 7.61 -6.24 4.78
CA LEU A 45 8.76 -6.51 5.66
C LEU A 45 9.62 -5.26 5.77
N PHE A 46 9.85 -4.82 7.00
CA PHE A 46 10.63 -3.61 7.29
C PHE A 46 11.86 -3.94 8.11
N ARG A 47 12.94 -3.19 7.84
CA ARG A 47 14.00 -3.02 8.82
C ARG A 47 13.45 -2.37 10.09
N ARG A 48 13.86 -2.87 11.26
CA ARG A 48 13.42 -2.35 12.56
C ARG A 48 13.73 -0.86 12.72
N GLU A 49 14.90 -0.43 12.26
CA GLU A 49 15.36 0.95 12.30
C GLU A 49 14.48 1.92 11.50
N ILE A 50 13.82 1.43 10.44
CA ILE A 50 12.90 2.21 9.61
C ILE A 50 11.52 2.25 10.26
N LEU A 51 11.01 1.09 10.69
CA LEU A 51 9.68 1.00 11.27
C LEU A 51 9.54 1.85 12.54
N ARG A 52 10.61 1.96 13.34
CA ARG A 52 10.62 2.82 14.54
C ARG A 52 10.48 4.31 14.28
N GLN A 53 10.71 4.77 13.04
CA GLN A 53 10.56 6.18 12.66
C GLN A 53 9.13 6.52 12.21
N ILE A 54 8.26 5.52 12.09
CA ILE A 54 6.91 5.67 11.57
C ILE A 54 5.92 5.48 12.72
N VAL A 55 5.19 6.53 13.03
CA VAL A 55 4.00 6.45 13.89
C VAL A 55 2.80 6.27 12.97
N ILE A 56 1.93 5.30 13.24
CA ILE A 56 0.69 5.06 12.49
C ILE A 56 -0.46 5.73 13.23
N GLU A 57 -1.31 6.46 12.51
CA GLU A 57 -2.42 7.24 13.05
C GLU A 57 -3.78 6.79 12.47
N GLU A 58 -3.78 6.16 11.30
CA GLU A 58 -4.98 5.61 10.68
C GLU A 58 -5.27 4.18 11.15
N ASP A 59 -6.52 3.78 11.00
CA ASP A 59 -7.00 2.42 11.26
C ASP A 59 -7.47 1.72 9.97
N ARG A 60 -7.60 0.40 10.04
CA ARG A 60 -8.14 -0.45 8.95
C ARG A 60 -7.38 -0.23 7.62
N PHE A 61 -8.10 0.06 6.54
CA PHE A 61 -7.55 0.29 5.20
C PHE A 61 -6.81 1.62 5.07
N GLY A 62 -6.92 2.54 6.02
CA GLY A 62 -6.18 3.80 5.98
C GLY A 62 -4.69 3.64 6.30
N VAL A 63 -4.32 2.54 6.97
CA VAL A 63 -2.93 2.25 7.39
C VAL A 63 -2.00 2.12 6.18
N GLU A 64 -2.44 1.43 5.13
CA GLU A 64 -1.59 1.14 3.96
C GLU A 64 -1.20 2.41 3.19
N PRO A 65 -2.14 3.31 2.84
CA PRO A 65 -1.82 4.61 2.27
C PRO A 65 -0.93 5.48 3.17
N GLU A 66 -1.20 5.53 4.47
CA GLU A 66 -0.41 6.31 5.43
C GLU A 66 1.03 5.79 5.50
N LEU A 67 1.19 4.48 5.72
CA LEU A 67 2.48 3.82 5.81
C LEU A 67 3.29 4.05 4.55
N THR A 68 2.68 3.91 3.37
CA THR A 68 3.34 4.16 2.09
C THR A 68 3.78 5.61 1.95
N ALA A 69 2.92 6.58 2.29
CA ALA A 69 3.26 7.99 2.24
C ALA A 69 4.36 8.37 3.25
N LYS A 70 4.41 7.75 4.42
CA LYS A 70 5.47 7.98 5.43
C LYS A 70 6.78 7.32 5.01
N VAL A 71 6.75 6.11 4.46
CA VAL A 71 7.91 5.41 3.89
C VAL A 71 8.54 6.20 2.75
N ALA A 72 7.72 6.79 1.87
CA ALA A 72 8.20 7.62 0.76
C ALA A 72 9.10 8.77 1.22
N ARG A 73 8.80 9.36 2.38
CA ARG A 73 9.58 10.47 2.96
C ARG A 73 10.93 10.04 3.52
N LEU A 74 11.08 8.77 3.89
CA LEU A 74 12.30 8.24 4.50
C LEU A 74 13.39 7.89 3.47
N ASN A 75 13.15 8.13 2.17
CA ASN A 75 14.11 7.86 1.07
C ASN A 75 14.75 6.46 1.15
N CYS A 76 13.96 5.47 1.54
CA CYS A 76 14.39 4.10 1.74
C CYS A 76 14.42 3.29 0.44
N ARG A 77 15.24 2.25 0.37
CA ARG A 77 15.26 1.31 -0.76
C ARG A 77 14.17 0.25 -0.64
N ILE A 78 13.16 0.34 -1.49
CA ILE A 78 12.03 -0.59 -1.54
C ILE A 78 12.29 -1.62 -2.64
N PHE A 79 11.99 -2.89 -2.36
CA PHE A 79 12.03 -3.97 -3.34
C PHE A 79 10.70 -4.70 -3.38
N GLU A 80 10.22 -4.96 -4.59
CA GLU A 80 8.99 -5.71 -4.82
C GLU A 80 9.29 -7.17 -5.14
N VAL A 81 8.56 -8.09 -4.51
CA VAL A 81 8.71 -9.54 -4.73
C VAL A 81 7.36 -10.13 -5.14
N GLY A 82 7.26 -10.72 -6.31
CA GLY A 82 6.01 -11.34 -6.76
C GLY A 82 5.61 -12.51 -5.86
N VAL A 83 4.35 -12.53 -5.42
CA VAL A 83 3.76 -13.64 -4.66
C VAL A 83 2.41 -14.06 -5.24
N SER A 84 2.09 -15.34 -5.12
CA SER A 84 0.77 -15.86 -5.44
C SER A 84 -0.13 -15.76 -4.22
N TYR A 85 -1.32 -15.21 -4.40
CA TYR A 85 -2.34 -15.13 -3.35
C TYR A 85 -3.65 -15.68 -3.87
N ALA A 86 -4.33 -16.45 -3.03
CA ALA A 86 -5.66 -16.94 -3.27
C ALA A 86 -6.63 -16.07 -2.47
N GLY A 87 -7.14 -15.01 -3.11
CA GLY A 87 -8.07 -14.09 -2.47
C GLY A 87 -9.41 -14.75 -2.12
N ARG A 88 -9.92 -14.48 -0.92
CA ARG A 88 -11.26 -14.88 -0.50
C ARG A 88 -12.35 -14.12 -1.27
N THR A 89 -13.39 -14.83 -1.66
CA THR A 89 -14.66 -14.29 -2.18
C THR A 89 -15.49 -13.63 -1.08
N TYR A 90 -16.51 -12.85 -1.47
CA TYR A 90 -17.44 -12.27 -0.50
C TYR A 90 -18.20 -13.33 0.30
N ALA A 91 -18.53 -14.46 -0.33
CA ALA A 91 -19.18 -15.60 0.32
C ALA A 91 -18.29 -16.25 1.39
N GLU A 92 -16.97 -16.25 1.19
CA GLU A 92 -15.97 -16.72 2.16
C GLU A 92 -15.65 -15.69 3.27
N GLY A 93 -16.49 -14.66 3.40
CA GLY A 93 -16.39 -13.65 4.45
C GLY A 93 -15.35 -12.56 4.17
N LYS A 94 -15.19 -12.13 2.92
CA LYS A 94 -14.40 -10.93 2.60
C LYS A 94 -15.07 -9.69 3.21
N LYS A 95 -14.38 -9.06 4.17
CA LYS A 95 -14.90 -7.92 4.95
C LYS A 95 -14.68 -6.54 4.32
N ILE A 96 -14.02 -6.46 3.15
CA ILE A 96 -13.73 -5.19 2.47
C ILE A 96 -14.98 -4.63 1.79
N GLY A 97 -15.26 -3.34 2.00
CA GLY A 97 -16.37 -2.63 1.38
C GLY A 97 -15.91 -1.44 0.54
N TRP A 98 -16.86 -0.83 -0.18
CA TRP A 98 -16.64 0.40 -0.96
C TRP A 98 -16.21 1.59 -0.09
N ARG A 99 -16.69 1.64 1.16
CA ARG A 99 -16.28 2.66 2.15
C ARG A 99 -14.79 2.62 2.46
N ASP A 100 -14.18 1.43 2.46
CA ASP A 100 -12.75 1.28 2.68
C ASP A 100 -11.95 1.88 1.51
N GLY A 101 -12.43 1.73 0.27
CA GLY A 101 -11.82 2.36 -0.91
C GLY A 101 -11.87 3.89 -0.88
N PHE A 102 -13.01 4.48 -0.48
CA PHE A 102 -13.11 5.93 -0.29
C PHE A 102 -12.19 6.43 0.84
N ARG A 103 -12.09 5.67 1.94
CA ARG A 103 -11.17 6.00 3.04
C ARG A 103 -9.72 5.94 2.58
N ALA A 104 -9.34 4.90 1.82
CA ALA A 104 -8.00 4.76 1.27
C ALA A 104 -7.64 5.95 0.38
N LEU A 105 -8.53 6.34 -0.54
CA LEU A 105 -8.33 7.52 -1.39
C LEU A 105 -8.16 8.81 -0.58
N TRP A 106 -8.98 9.02 0.45
CA TRP A 106 -8.83 10.15 1.35
C TRP A 106 -7.48 10.15 2.08
N CYS A 107 -7.03 9.00 2.57
CA CYS A 107 -5.73 8.86 3.23
C CYS A 107 -4.57 9.13 2.26
N ILE A 108 -4.63 8.65 1.02
CA ILE A 108 -3.66 8.98 -0.03
C ILE A 108 -3.56 10.50 -0.16
N LEU A 109 -4.69 11.20 -0.33
CA LEU A 109 -4.68 12.67 -0.47
C LEU A 109 -4.16 13.36 0.79
N LYS A 110 -4.71 13.03 1.97
CA LYS A 110 -4.36 13.61 3.27
C LYS A 110 -2.85 13.52 3.54
N TYR A 111 -2.28 12.32 3.42
CA TYR A 111 -0.89 12.08 3.80
C TYR A 111 0.12 12.42 2.71
N ASN A 112 -0.30 12.62 1.46
CA ASN A 112 0.60 13.12 0.42
C ASN A 112 0.58 14.65 0.29
N LEU A 113 -0.55 15.31 0.56
CA LEU A 113 -0.69 16.77 0.45
C LEU A 113 -0.27 17.53 1.72
N ARG A 114 -0.46 16.96 2.93
CA ARG A 114 0.13 17.49 4.16
C ARG A 114 1.62 17.13 4.25
N ARG A 115 2.42 17.61 3.28
CA ARG A 115 3.83 17.28 3.19
C ARG A 115 4.59 17.62 4.47
#